data_AF-A0A3N5WVJ5-F1
#
_entry.id   AF-A0A3N5WVJ5-F1
#
_cell.length_a   1.000
_cell.length_b   1.000
_cell.length_c   1.000
_cell.angle_alpha   90.00
_cell.angle_beta   90.00
_cell.angle_gamma   90.00
#
_symmetry.space_group_name_H-M   'P 1'
#
loop_
_entity.id
_entity.type
_entity.pdbx_description
1 polymer ?
#
loop_
_entity_poly.entity_id
_entity_poly.type
_entity_poly.pdbx_seq_one_letter_code
_entity_poly.pdbx_strand_id
1 'polypeptide(L)'
;IAGIGILNLLLMAVYERTREIGLLGALGLKPRQISALFLLEGGMMGLVGLAFGIALGLGSNFILGQVGLDYTAFSSATSYMALINERVYPSLGTEKLLQRGLTVIVISLLAAYIPAREAAQSEPAEALHFV
;
A
#
# COMPACT_ATOMS: atom_id res chain seq x y z
N ILE A 1 5.15 -7.26 1.96
CA ILE A 1 4.04 -7.90 1.22
C ILE A 1 3.23 -6.87 0.45
N ALA A 2 2.61 -5.86 1.09
CA ALA A 2 1.83 -4.83 0.40
C ALA A 2 2.58 -4.11 -0.75
N GLY A 3 3.85 -3.76 -0.55
CA GLY A 3 4.66 -3.10 -1.59
C GLY A 3 4.88 -3.94 -2.86
N ILE A 4 4.92 -5.27 -2.77
CA ILE A 4 5.08 -6.14 -3.95
C ILE A 4 3.82 -6.10 -4.82
N GLY A 5 2.64 -6.06 -4.20
CA GLY A 5 1.37 -5.92 -4.92
C GLY A 5 1.31 -4.60 -5.71
N ILE A 6 1.68 -3.49 -5.06
CA ILE A 6 1.74 -2.17 -5.72
C ILE A 6 2.74 -2.18 -6.86
N LEU A 7 3.94 -2.73 -6.63
CA LEU A 7 4.99 -2.82 -7.64
C LEU A 7 4.53 -3.60 -8.88
N ASN A 8 3.97 -4.80 -8.70
CA ASN A 8 3.50 -5.63 -9.83
C ASN A 8 2.39 -4.95 -10.61
N LEU A 9 1.44 -4.31 -9.91
CA LEU A 9 0.28 -3.67 -10.53
C LEU A 9 0.70 -2.43 -11.33
N LEU A 10 1.63 -1.62 -10.79
CA LEU A 10 2.19 -0.48 -11.51
C LEU A 10 3.08 -0.92 -12.68
N LEU A 11 3.92 -1.95 -12.53
CA LEU A 11 4.69 -2.49 -13.65
C LEU A 11 3.79 -2.97 -14.78
N MET A 12 2.73 -3.73 -14.44
CA MET A 12 1.74 -4.18 -15.42
C MET A 12 1.07 -2.99 -16.13
N ALA A 13 0.67 -1.95 -15.38
CA ALA A 13 0.07 -0.75 -15.94
C ALA A 13 1.02 0.00 -16.90
N VAL A 14 2.33 0.03 -16.60
CA VAL A 14 3.35 0.62 -17.47
C VAL A 14 3.44 -0.13 -18.80
N TYR A 15 3.51 -1.47 -18.76
CA TYR A 15 3.59 -2.27 -19.99
C TYR A 15 2.33 -2.16 -20.85
N GLU A 16 1.13 -2.15 -20.25
CA GLU A 16 -0.13 -1.97 -20.98
C GLU A 16 -0.25 -0.59 -21.64
N ARG A 17 0.28 0.46 -20.99
CA ARG A 17 0.13 1.87 -21.42
C ARG A 17 1.37 2.44 -22.11
N THR A 18 2.30 1.61 -22.55
CA THR A 18 3.56 2.04 -23.20
C THR A 18 3.32 3.03 -24.36
N ARG A 19 2.27 2.82 -25.17
CA ARG A 19 1.91 3.72 -26.28
C ARG A 19 1.46 5.11 -25.83
N GLU A 20 0.71 5.18 -24.73
CA GLU A 20 0.26 6.46 -24.16
C GLU A 20 1.44 7.24 -23.55
N ILE A 21 2.35 6.54 -22.88
CA ILE A 21 3.59 7.11 -22.32
C ILE A 21 4.46 7.68 -23.45
N GLY A 22 4.61 6.95 -24.56
CA GLY A 22 5.33 7.43 -25.75
C GLY A 22 4.69 8.67 -26.39
N LEU A 23 3.35 8.73 -26.44
CA LEU A 23 2.61 9.91 -26.90
C LEU A 23 2.84 11.13 -25.99
N LEU A 24 2.82 10.94 -24.66
CA LEU A 24 3.13 12.01 -23.70
C LEU A 24 4.57 12.53 -23.86
N GLY A 25 5.52 11.62 -24.09
CA GLY A 25 6.90 11.98 -24.42
C GLY A 25 7.01 12.78 -25.72
N ALA A 26 6.29 12.38 -26.77
CA ALA A 26 6.26 13.09 -28.06
C ALA A 26 5.60 14.48 -27.98
N LEU A 27 4.66 14.68 -27.04
CA LEU A 27 4.07 15.98 -26.71
C LEU A 27 5.03 16.89 -25.90
N GLY A 28 6.21 16.39 -25.52
CA GLY A 28 7.26 17.16 -24.86
C GLY A 28 7.29 17.02 -23.33
N LEU A 29 6.57 16.06 -22.73
CA LEU A 29 6.76 15.76 -21.31
C LEU A 29 8.18 15.25 -21.07
N LYS A 30 8.84 15.82 -20.05
CA LYS A 30 10.15 15.33 -19.61
C LYS A 30 9.98 13.98 -18.91
N PRO A 31 10.96 13.07 -19.02
CA PRO A 31 10.96 11.79 -18.29
C PRO A 31 10.67 11.93 -16.79
N ARG A 32 11.17 13.00 -16.17
CA ARG A 32 10.90 13.31 -14.75
C ARG A 32 9.43 13.57 -14.46
N GLN A 33 8.69 14.20 -15.38
CA GLN A 33 7.26 14.46 -15.23
C GLN A 33 6.45 13.18 -15.36
N ILE A 34 6.84 12.29 -16.29
CA ILE A 34 6.26 10.95 -16.42
C ILE A 34 6.49 10.15 -15.15
N SER A 35 7.74 10.10 -14.64
CA SER A 35 8.02 9.41 -13.37
C SER A 35 7.23 9.99 -12.19
N ALA A 36 7.06 11.32 -12.14
CA ALA A 36 6.28 11.95 -11.08
C ALA A 36 4.80 11.56 -11.13
N LEU A 37 4.24 11.37 -12.33
CA LEU A 37 2.86 10.91 -12.52
C LEU A 37 2.65 9.51 -11.91
N PHE A 38 3.54 8.56 -12.23
CA PHE A 38 3.47 7.19 -11.71
C PHE A 38 3.76 7.11 -10.20
N LEU A 39 4.67 7.95 -9.69
CA LEU A 39 4.87 8.10 -8.24
C LEU A 39 3.61 8.60 -7.53
N LEU A 40 2.89 9.55 -8.15
CA LEU A 40 1.61 10.05 -7.65
C LEU A 40 0.55 8.97 -7.70
N GLU A 41 0.47 8.19 -8.77
CA GLU A 41 -0.47 7.06 -8.90
C GLU A 41 -0.23 6.01 -7.81
N GLY A 42 1.03 5.59 -7.60
CA GLY A 42 1.39 4.68 -6.52
C GLY A 42 1.17 5.26 -5.12
N GLY A 43 1.41 6.56 -4.93
CA GLY A 43 1.08 7.29 -3.71
C GLY A 43 -0.42 7.29 -3.42
N MET A 44 -1.24 7.56 -4.43
CA MET A 44 -2.71 7.53 -4.35
C MET A 44 -3.22 6.13 -4.02
N MET A 45 -2.68 5.08 -4.65
CA MET A 45 -3.01 3.69 -4.30
C MET A 45 -2.70 3.39 -2.83
N GLY A 46 -1.54 3.87 -2.33
CA GLY A 46 -1.16 3.77 -0.92
C GLY A 46 -2.12 4.51 0.02
N LEU A 47 -2.54 5.71 -0.34
CA LEU A 47 -3.50 6.52 0.44
C LEU A 47 -4.88 5.86 0.50
N VAL A 48 -5.37 5.35 -0.62
CA VAL A 48 -6.64 4.62 -0.68
C VAL A 48 -6.55 3.35 0.19
N GLY A 49 -5.48 2.57 0.04
CA GLY A 49 -5.25 1.38 0.86
C GLY A 49 -5.15 1.71 2.36
N LEU A 50 -4.51 2.83 2.72
CA LEU A 50 -4.44 3.30 4.09
C LEU A 50 -5.83 3.67 4.64
N ALA A 51 -6.64 4.41 3.88
CA ALA A 51 -7.98 4.79 4.28
C ALA A 51 -8.87 3.56 4.54
N PHE A 52 -8.87 2.59 3.62
CA PHE A 52 -9.59 1.33 3.80
C PHE A 52 -9.04 0.51 4.95
N GLY A 53 -7.72 0.43 5.11
CA GLY A 53 -7.07 -0.31 6.20
C GLY A 53 -7.42 0.26 7.58
N ILE A 54 -7.47 1.59 7.71
CA ILE A 54 -7.92 2.26 8.94
C ILE A 54 -9.40 1.98 9.20
N ALA A 55 -10.26 2.15 8.19
CA ALA A 55 -11.69 1.92 8.32
C ALA A 55 -12.01 0.48 8.77
N LEU A 56 -11.38 -0.50 8.12
CA LEU A 56 -11.52 -1.91 8.48
C LEU A 56 -10.92 -2.19 9.87
N GLY A 57 -9.74 -1.66 10.18
CA GLY A 57 -9.09 -1.86 11.48
C GLY A 57 -9.92 -1.31 12.64
N LEU A 58 -10.48 -0.11 12.48
CA LEU A 58 -11.38 0.49 13.47
C LEU A 58 -12.71 -0.26 13.56
N GLY A 59 -13.30 -0.63 12.43
CA GLY A 59 -14.55 -1.40 12.37
C GLY A 59 -14.40 -2.77 13.05
N SER A 60 -13.34 -3.51 12.74
CA SER A 60 -13.03 -4.77 13.41
C SER A 60 -12.79 -4.59 14.90
N ASN A 61 -12.05 -3.54 15.31
CA ASN A 61 -11.83 -3.27 16.74
C ASN A 61 -13.14 -2.96 17.48
N PHE A 62 -14.06 -2.20 16.88
CA PHE A 62 -15.36 -1.90 17.48
C PHE A 62 -16.19 -3.17 17.69
N ILE A 63 -16.23 -4.07 16.70
CA ILE A 63 -16.94 -5.35 16.79
C ILE A 63 -16.31 -6.24 17.87
N LEU A 64 -14.99 -6.40 17.85
CA LEU A 64 -14.26 -7.23 18.81
C LEU A 64 -14.29 -6.65 20.23
N GLY A 65 -14.37 -5.33 20.37
CA GLY A 65 -14.50 -4.64 21.65
C GLY A 65 -15.87 -4.87 22.31
N GLN A 66 -16.93 -5.09 21.53
CA GLN A 66 -18.26 -5.41 22.05
C GLN A 66 -18.44 -6.90 22.34
N VAL A 67 -17.92 -7.77 21.47
CA VAL A 67 -18.02 -9.23 21.65
C VAL A 67 -17.07 -9.71 22.75
N GLY A 68 -15.95 -9.02 22.96
CA GLY A 68 -14.84 -9.48 23.80
C GLY A 68 -14.12 -10.64 23.12
N LEU A 69 -12.78 -10.63 23.13
CA LEU A 69 -12.04 -11.81 22.72
C LEU A 69 -12.09 -12.81 23.88
N ASP A 70 -12.90 -13.85 23.73
CA ASP A 70 -13.11 -14.87 24.76
C ASP A 70 -11.90 -15.81 24.81
N TYR A 71 -10.94 -15.48 25.67
CA TYR A 71 -9.72 -16.28 25.89
C TYR A 71 -9.96 -17.49 26.81
N THR A 72 -11.19 -17.73 27.26
CA THR A 72 -11.57 -18.88 28.10
C THR A 72 -11.25 -20.23 27.48
N ALA A 73 -11.24 -20.33 26.14
CA ALA A 73 -10.80 -21.56 25.45
C ALA A 73 -9.29 -21.82 25.53
N PHE A 74 -8.47 -20.79 25.83
CA PHE A 74 -7.01 -20.88 25.91
C PHE A 74 -6.49 -20.91 27.36
N SER A 75 -7.35 -20.61 28.35
CA SER A 75 -6.98 -20.60 29.77
C SER A 75 -6.76 -22.00 30.36
N SER A 76 -7.32 -23.05 29.73
CA SER A 76 -7.17 -24.44 30.19
C SER A 76 -5.78 -25.04 29.91
N ALA A 77 -4.95 -24.40 29.08
CA ALA A 77 -3.71 -25.01 28.57
C ALA A 77 -2.41 -24.51 29.22
N THR A 78 -2.37 -23.42 29.99
CA THR A 78 -1.08 -22.86 30.44
C THR A 78 -1.16 -22.08 31.76
N SER A 79 -0.67 -22.70 32.83
CA SER A 79 -0.52 -22.16 34.20
C SER A 79 0.48 -20.98 34.35
N TYR A 80 1.07 -20.50 33.26
CA TYR A 80 1.98 -19.33 33.24
C TYR A 80 1.26 -17.99 33.03
N MET A 81 -0.07 -17.96 32.87
CA MET A 81 -0.85 -16.75 32.54
C MET A 81 -1.50 -16.04 33.75
N ALA A 82 -1.15 -16.40 34.99
CA ALA A 82 -1.76 -15.85 36.22
C ALA A 82 -1.54 -14.34 36.47
N LEU A 83 -0.85 -13.62 35.57
CA LEU A 83 -0.63 -12.17 35.62
C LEU A 83 -1.28 -11.41 34.46
N ILE A 84 -2.01 -12.09 33.57
CA ILE A 84 -2.70 -11.47 32.44
C ILE A 84 -4.20 -11.49 32.76
N ASN A 85 -4.81 -10.30 32.90
CA ASN A 85 -6.25 -10.16 33.12
C ASN A 85 -7.05 -10.93 32.06
N GLU A 86 -8.12 -11.62 32.49
CA GLU A 86 -9.04 -12.46 31.70
C GLU A 86 -9.66 -11.79 30.46
N ARG A 87 -9.52 -10.47 30.33
CA ARG A 87 -9.93 -9.71 29.14
C ARG A 87 -8.81 -8.77 28.73
N VAL A 88 -8.16 -9.11 27.60
CA VAL A 88 -7.26 -8.19 26.90
C VAL A 88 -8.10 -7.30 26.02
N TYR A 89 -8.30 -6.06 26.46
CA TYR A 89 -8.91 -5.03 25.61
C TYR A 89 -7.84 -4.56 24.62
N PRO A 90 -8.04 -4.75 23.30
CA PRO A 90 -7.13 -4.19 22.31
C PRO A 90 -7.23 -2.66 22.38
N SER A 91 -6.36 -2.04 23.16
CA SER A 91 -6.19 -0.60 23.13
C SER A 91 -5.64 -0.28 21.74
N LEU A 92 -6.49 0.33 20.90
CA LEU A 92 -6.01 1.07 19.76
C LEU A 92 -5.09 2.14 20.34
N GLY A 93 -3.78 1.90 20.31
CA GLY A 93 -2.81 2.95 20.51
C GLY A 93 -3.01 3.94 19.38
N THR A 94 -3.96 4.84 19.54
CA THR A 94 -4.32 5.89 18.58
C THR A 94 -3.12 6.77 18.29
N GLU A 95 -2.20 6.86 19.25
CA GLU A 95 -0.88 7.45 19.12
C GLU A 95 -0.03 6.82 18.00
N LYS A 96 -0.17 5.51 17.73
CA LYS A 96 0.58 4.79 16.70
C LYS A 96 -0.08 4.78 15.32
N LEU A 97 -1.29 5.34 15.18
CA LEU A 97 -1.95 5.45 13.86
C LEU A 97 -1.14 6.31 12.89
N LEU A 98 -0.56 7.42 13.38
CA LEU A 98 0.27 8.30 12.56
C LEU A 98 1.51 7.56 12.04
N GLN A 99 2.22 6.84 12.94
CA GLN A 99 3.39 6.05 12.56
C GLN A 99 3.04 4.96 11.54
N ARG A 100 1.92 4.24 11.74
CA ARG A 100 1.44 3.22 10.81
C ARG A 100 1.10 3.82 9.44
N GLY A 101 0.37 4.94 9.41
CA GLY A 101 0.04 5.64 8.17
C GLY A 101 1.30 6.08 7.41
N LEU A 102 2.27 6.63 8.13
CA LEU A 102 3.54 7.06 7.56
C LEU A 102 4.32 5.88 6.96
N THR A 103 4.36 4.72 7.63
CA THR A 103 5.00 3.52 7.08
C THR A 103 4.31 3.03 5.80
N VAL A 104 2.99 3.11 5.70
CA VAL A 104 2.26 2.72 4.47
C VAL A 104 2.62 3.65 3.31
N ILE A 105 2.60 4.96 3.54
CA ILE A 105 2.96 5.95 2.52
C ILE A 105 4.41 5.76 2.06
N VAL A 106 5.34 5.54 2.98
CA VAL A 106 6.75 5.30 2.64
C VAL A 106 6.89 4.03 1.79
N ILE A 107 6.24 2.93 2.20
CA ILE A 107 6.31 1.66 1.45
C ILE A 107 5.67 1.80 0.06
N SER A 108 4.54 2.50 -0.08
CA SER A 108 3.87 2.67 -1.38
C SER A 108 4.71 3.52 -2.33
N LEU A 109 5.33 4.60 -1.84
CA LEU A 109 6.23 5.44 -2.64
C LEU A 109 7.50 4.69 -3.04
N LEU A 110 8.10 3.92 -2.14
CA LEU A 110 9.26 3.10 -2.44
C LEU A 110 8.94 2.01 -3.49
N ALA A 111 7.78 1.37 -3.37
CA ALA A 111 7.32 0.37 -4.33
C ALA A 111 7.06 1.00 -5.71
N ALA A 112 6.50 2.21 -5.75
CA ALA A 112 6.21 2.93 -6.98
C ALA A 112 7.47 3.50 -7.68
N TYR A 113 8.58 3.62 -6.96
CA TYR A 113 9.79 4.25 -7.49
C TYR A 113 10.41 3.51 -8.68
N ILE A 114 10.47 2.19 -8.62
CA ILE A 114 11.01 1.34 -9.71
C ILE A 114 10.15 1.47 -10.98
N PRO A 115 8.83 1.17 -10.95
CA PRO A 115 7.97 1.28 -12.14
C PRO A 115 7.91 2.72 -12.66
N ALA A 116 7.94 3.74 -11.79
CA ALA A 116 7.96 5.13 -12.22
C ALA A 116 9.22 5.49 -13.02
N ARG A 117 10.38 4.92 -12.65
CA ARG A 117 11.61 5.06 -13.42
C ARG A 117 11.52 4.32 -14.75
N GLU A 118 11.00 3.11 -14.72
CA GLU A 118 10.84 2.27 -15.92
C GLU A 118 9.95 2.95 -16.95
N ALA A 119 8.79 3.47 -16.52
CA ALA A 119 7.88 4.26 -17.34
C ALA A 119 8.54 5.49 -17.98
N ALA A 120 9.44 6.17 -17.25
CA ALA A 120 10.14 7.34 -17.76
C ALA A 120 11.24 6.99 -18.78
N GLN A 121 11.73 5.76 -18.76
CA GLN A 121 12.78 5.25 -19.64
C GLN A 121 12.24 4.42 -20.80
N SER A 122 10.97 4.02 -20.78
CA SER A 122 10.31 3.39 -21.92
C SER A 122 10.35 4.34 -23.12
N GLU A 123 11.31 4.11 -24.02
CA GLU A 123 11.66 5.04 -25.07
C GLU A 123 10.54 5.16 -26.12
N PRO A 124 10.22 6.39 -26.58
CA PRO A 124 9.26 6.63 -27.66
C PRO A 124 9.61 5.92 -28.99
N ALA A 125 10.84 5.46 -29.17
CA ALA A 125 11.36 4.90 -30.41
C ALA A 125 11.07 3.39 -30.59
N GLU A 126 11.09 2.58 -29.53
CA GLU A 126 10.77 1.14 -29.63
C GLU A 126 9.27 0.88 -29.86
N ALA A 127 8.40 1.75 -29.32
CA ALA A 127 6.95 1.64 -29.46
C ALA A 127 6.46 1.85 -30.92
N LEU A 128 7.30 2.37 -31.81
CA LEU A 128 7.00 2.59 -33.23
C LEU A 128 7.63 1.56 -34.17
N HIS A 129 8.52 0.68 -33.68
CA HIS A 129 9.23 -0.30 -34.52
C HIS A 129 8.54 -1.67 -34.56
N PHE A 130 7.51 -1.91 -33.73
CA PHE A 130 6.59 -3.04 -33.90
C PHE A 130 5.48 -2.66 -34.91
N VAL A 131 5.86 -2.56 -36.19
CA VAL A 131 4.95 -2.57 -37.35
C VAL A 131 5.42 -3.64 -38.32
#